data_AF-A0ABD2VSF4-F1
#
_entry.id   AF-A0ABD2VSF4-F1
#
_cell.length_a   1.000
_cell.length_b   1.000
_cell.length_c   1.000
_cell.angle_alpha   90.00
_cell.angle_beta   90.00
_cell.angle_gamma   90.00
#
_symmetry.space_group_name_H-M   'P 1'
#
loop_
_entity.id
_entity.type
_entity.pdbx_description
1 polymer ?
#
loop_
_entity_poly.entity_id
_entity_poly.type
_entity_poly.pdbx_seq_one_letter_code
_entity_poly.pdbx_strand_id
1 'polypeptide(L)'
;MPSSIGLFSDIVKHTPKFDGTPYKLDLFCIAVEDAVEQLPLDEHRLLQGLESKLVGKTETMAGRLAGYRRVTELLRELRDRFVNTQVADKLALDLSNAKQVVDVDAQQFGSDIRSL
;
A
#
# COMPACT_ATOMS: atom_id res chain seq x y z
N MET A 1 -25.36 -6.52 23.87
CA MET A 1 -24.44 -5.66 23.09
C MET A 1 -23.05 -6.24 23.24
N PRO A 2 -22.29 -6.47 22.15
CA PRO A 2 -20.90 -6.85 22.29
C PRO A 2 -20.19 -5.76 23.11
N SER A 3 -19.42 -6.17 24.12
CA SER A 3 -18.57 -5.27 24.88
C SER A 3 -17.55 -4.62 23.93
N SER A 4 -17.20 -3.35 24.14
CA SER A 4 -16.28 -2.61 23.26
C SER A 4 -14.94 -3.32 23.03
N ILE A 5 -14.52 -4.18 23.98
CA ILE A 5 -13.33 -5.03 23.87
C ILE A 5 -13.51 -6.17 22.84
N GLY A 6 -14.69 -6.80 22.80
CA GLY A 6 -15.00 -7.85 21.81
C GLY A 6 -15.06 -7.29 20.40
N LEU A 7 -15.72 -6.14 20.24
CA LEU A 7 -15.80 -5.42 18.96
C LEU A 7 -14.40 -5.01 18.46
N PHE A 8 -13.55 -4.48 19.33
CA PHE A 8 -12.16 -4.15 19.00
C PHE A 8 -11.35 -5.37 18.52
N SER A 9 -11.42 -6.48 19.25
CA SER A 9 -10.69 -7.70 18.89
C SER A 9 -11.14 -8.26 17.54
N ASP A 10 -12.44 -8.23 17.26
CA ASP A 10 -12.99 -8.71 16.00
C ASP A 10 -12.58 -7.80 14.84
N ILE A 11 -12.69 -6.47 15.00
CA ILE A 11 -12.28 -5.49 13.99
C ILE A 11 -10.81 -5.68 13.62
N VAL A 12 -9.91 -5.70 14.61
CA VAL A 12 -8.48 -5.91 14.36
C VAL A 12 -8.29 -7.25 13.66
N LYS A 13 -8.95 -8.34 14.09
CA LYS A 13 -8.82 -9.65 13.44
C LYS A 13 -9.22 -9.61 11.96
N HIS A 14 -10.28 -8.89 11.61
CA HIS A 14 -10.79 -8.76 10.24
C HIS A 14 -10.02 -7.76 9.37
N THR A 15 -9.25 -6.83 9.94
CA THR A 15 -8.35 -5.98 9.16
C THR A 15 -7.30 -6.84 8.46
N PRO A 16 -7.13 -6.70 7.13
CA PRO A 16 -6.13 -7.45 6.37
C PRO A 16 -4.72 -7.04 6.80
N LYS A 17 -3.75 -7.93 6.58
CA LYS A 17 -2.34 -7.60 6.76
C LYS A 17 -1.85 -6.80 5.56
N PHE A 18 -1.04 -5.78 5.80
CA PHE A 18 -0.41 -4.98 4.76
C PHE A 18 1.10 -5.23 4.76
N ASP A 19 1.63 -5.63 3.61
CA ASP A 19 3.04 -6.00 3.42
C ASP A 19 3.84 -4.95 2.62
N GLY A 20 3.21 -3.81 2.30
CA GLY A 20 3.74 -2.80 1.38
C GLY A 20 3.42 -3.07 -0.08
N THR A 21 2.63 -4.10 -0.39
CA THR A 21 2.19 -4.37 -1.77
C THR A 21 1.17 -3.33 -2.22
N PRO A 22 1.44 -2.57 -3.30
CA PRO A 22 0.61 -1.43 -3.66
C PRO A 22 -0.88 -1.76 -3.89
N TYR A 23 -1.22 -2.88 -4.53
CA TYR A 23 -2.63 -3.23 -4.77
C TYR A 23 -3.40 -3.66 -3.50
N LYS A 24 -2.68 -3.95 -2.40
CA LYS A 24 -3.29 -4.26 -1.09
C LYS A 24 -3.48 -3.00 -0.25
N LEU A 25 -2.91 -1.87 -0.66
CA LEU A 25 -2.96 -0.62 0.10
C LEU A 25 -4.38 -0.10 0.24
N ASP A 26 -5.13 -0.01 -0.87
CA ASP A 26 -6.50 0.52 -0.85
C ASP A 26 -7.42 -0.36 0.01
N LEU A 27 -7.31 -1.68 -0.12
CA LEU A 27 -8.06 -2.64 0.69
C LEU A 27 -7.75 -2.51 2.18
N PHE A 28 -6.47 -2.29 2.52
CA PHE A 28 -6.07 -2.04 3.89
C PHE A 28 -6.61 -0.71 4.41
N CYS A 29 -6.50 0.37 3.63
CA CYS A 29 -7.01 1.68 4.01
C CYS A 29 -8.52 1.66 4.26
N ILE A 30 -9.31 1.05 3.36
CA ILE A 30 -10.77 0.94 3.51
C ILE A 30 -11.13 0.16 4.78
N ALA A 31 -10.50 -0.99 5.01
CA ALA A 31 -10.78 -1.80 6.20
C ALA A 31 -10.42 -1.08 7.51
N VAL A 32 -9.42 -0.19 7.49
CA VAL A 32 -9.03 0.63 8.63
C VAL A 32 -9.97 1.83 8.81
N GLU A 33 -10.44 2.44 7.72
CA GLU A 33 -11.45 3.51 7.76
C GLU A 33 -12.78 2.96 8.33
N ASP A 34 -13.24 1.80 7.88
CA ASP A 34 -14.42 1.10 8.43
C ASP A 34 -14.25 0.78 9.93
N ALA A 35 -13.02 0.45 10.36
CA ALA A 35 -12.71 0.19 11.76
C ALA A 35 -12.81 1.46 12.63
N VAL A 36 -12.39 2.61 12.09
CA VAL A 36 -12.50 3.91 12.76
C VAL A 36 -13.97 4.32 12.91
N GLU A 37 -14.80 4.11 11.87
CA GLU A 37 -16.23 4.42 11.94
C GLU A 37 -16.96 3.58 13.00
N GLN A 38 -16.54 2.32 13.19
CA GLN A 38 -17.10 1.44 14.21
C GLN A 38 -16.58 1.74 15.63
N LEU A 39 -15.39 2.35 15.76
CA LEU A 39 -14.74 2.65 17.05
C LEU A 39 -14.14 4.08 17.11
N PRO A 40 -14.96 5.14 16.96
CA PRO A 40 -14.47 6.52 16.80
C PRO A 40 -13.81 7.09 18.07
N LEU A 41 -14.05 6.51 19.24
CA LEU A 41 -13.51 6.99 20.53
C LEU A 41 -12.21 6.28 20.96
N ASP A 42 -11.78 5.26 20.22
CA ASP A 42 -10.67 4.36 20.61
C ASP A 42 -9.55 4.31 19.54
N GLU A 43 -9.35 5.40 18.79
CA GLU A 43 -8.32 5.48 17.73
C GLU A 43 -6.91 5.09 18.22
N HIS A 44 -6.53 5.47 19.44
CA HIS A 44 -5.22 5.11 19.98
C HIS A 44 -5.08 3.59 20.18
N ARG A 45 -6.14 2.94 20.63
CA ARG A 45 -6.20 1.49 20.79
C ARG A 45 -6.20 0.80 19.43
N LEU A 46 -6.90 1.38 18.45
CA LEU A 46 -6.90 0.92 17.06
C LEU A 46 -5.51 0.97 16.45
N LEU A 47 -4.78 2.08 16.62
CA LEU A 47 -3.39 2.21 16.19
C LEU A 47 -2.48 1.11 16.78
N GLN A 48 -2.63 0.81 18.07
CA GLN A 48 -1.89 -0.30 18.70
C GLN A 48 -2.29 -1.66 18.13
N GLY A 49 -3.56 -1.90 17.86
CA GLY A 49 -4.04 -3.15 17.24
C GLY A 49 -3.52 -3.35 15.81
N LEU A 50 -3.40 -2.26 15.05
CA LEU A 50 -2.91 -2.25 13.68
C LEU A 50 -1.42 -2.55 13.56
N GLU A 51 -0.64 -2.44 14.64
CA GLU A 51 0.78 -2.81 14.67
C GLU A 51 0.98 -4.25 14.21
N SER A 52 0.13 -5.16 14.68
CA SER A 52 0.15 -6.58 14.28
C SER A 52 -0.23 -6.85 12.81
N LYS A 53 -0.73 -5.83 12.10
CA LYS A 53 -1.19 -5.92 10.71
C LYS A 53 -0.21 -5.35 9.70
N LEU A 54 0.75 -4.56 10.15
CA LEU A 54 1.87 -4.12 9.32
C LEU A 54 2.95 -5.20 9.34
N VAL A 55 3.22 -5.80 8.18
CA VAL A 55 4.16 -6.92 8.01
C VAL A 55 5.15 -6.65 6.86
N GLY A 56 6.21 -7.44 6.75
CA GLY A 56 7.18 -7.35 5.66
C GLY A 56 7.81 -5.96 5.54
N LYS A 57 7.63 -5.29 4.39
CA LYS A 57 8.24 -3.97 4.13
C LYS A 57 7.70 -2.86 5.04
N THR A 58 6.59 -3.11 5.74
CA THR A 58 5.93 -2.13 6.62
C THR A 58 6.19 -2.37 8.10
N GLU A 59 6.94 -3.41 8.48
CA GLU A 59 7.29 -3.70 9.89
C GLU A 59 8.04 -2.54 10.55
N THR A 60 8.87 -1.83 9.79
CA THR A 60 9.57 -0.63 10.28
C THR A 60 8.63 0.53 10.62
N MET A 61 7.41 0.53 10.06
CA MET A 61 6.36 1.48 10.39
C MET A 61 5.56 1.05 11.62
N ALA A 62 5.51 -0.26 11.92
CA ALA A 62 4.84 -0.80 13.11
C ALA A 62 5.39 -0.14 14.38
N GLY A 63 6.72 -0.07 14.53
CA GLY A 63 7.37 0.61 15.67
C GLY A 63 7.20 2.13 15.71
N ARG A 64 6.63 2.76 14.68
CA ARG A 64 6.37 4.21 14.62
C ARG A 64 4.90 4.55 14.93
N LEU A 65 4.05 3.53 15.12
CA LEU A 65 2.61 3.72 15.35
C LEU A 65 2.30 4.53 16.62
N ALA A 66 3.14 4.40 17.65
CA ALA A 66 3.03 5.17 18.89
C ALA A 66 3.20 6.70 18.70
N GLY A 67 3.77 7.13 17.57
CA GLY A 67 3.95 8.54 17.23
C GLY A 67 2.71 9.19 16.60
N TYR A 68 1.75 8.42 16.09
CA TYR A 68 0.54 8.98 15.48
C TYR A 68 -0.54 9.23 16.53
N ARG A 69 -1.23 10.36 16.39
CA ARG A 69 -2.38 10.70 17.23
C ARG A 69 -3.68 10.28 16.57
N ARG A 70 -3.69 10.18 15.24
CA ARG A 70 -4.87 9.81 14.46
C ARG A 70 -4.55 8.71 13.46
N VAL A 71 -5.52 7.83 13.22
CA VAL A 71 -5.43 6.79 12.19
C VAL A 71 -5.26 7.40 10.80
N THR A 72 -5.87 8.56 10.56
CA THR A 72 -5.75 9.30 9.30
C THR A 72 -4.31 9.73 8.98
N GLU A 73 -3.48 10.00 9.99
CA GLU A 73 -2.06 10.34 9.80
C GLU A 73 -1.28 9.13 9.29
N LEU A 74 -1.52 7.96 9.88
CA LEU A 74 -0.94 6.69 9.43
C LEU A 74 -1.35 6.39 7.98
N LEU A 75 -2.65 6.46 7.69
CA LEU A 75 -3.16 6.17 6.33
C LEU A 75 -2.56 7.11 5.29
N ARG A 76 -2.38 8.39 5.63
CA ARG A 76 -1.72 9.35 4.75
C ARG A 76 -0.26 8.97 4.48
N GLU A 77 0.50 8.62 5.51
CA GLU A 77 1.90 8.23 5.31
C GLU A 77 2.03 6.93 4.51
N LEU A 78 1.13 5.96 4.72
CA LEU A 78 1.07 4.74 3.92
C LEU A 78 0.75 5.07 2.45
N ARG A 79 -0.23 5.96 2.20
CA ARG A 79 -0.54 6.41 0.83
C ARG A 79 0.65 7.11 0.18
N ASP A 80 1.26 8.08 0.86
CA ASP A 80 2.39 8.84 0.31
C ASP A 80 3.60 7.94 -0.03
N ARG A 81 3.86 6.93 0.81
CA ARG A 81 4.97 5.98 0.62
C ARG A 81 4.71 4.94 -0.46
N PHE A 82 3.49 4.43 -0.59
CA PHE A 82 3.22 3.24 -1.40
C PHE A 82 2.39 3.51 -2.67
N VAL A 83 1.63 4.61 -2.74
CA VAL A 83 0.96 5.05 -3.99
C VAL A 83 2.00 5.50 -5.02
N ASN A 84 3.02 6.26 -4.58
CA ASN A 84 4.10 6.70 -5.47
C ASN A 84 4.92 5.55 -6.03
N THR A 85 5.07 4.44 -5.29
CA THR A 85 5.74 3.23 -5.76
C THR A 85 4.97 2.57 -6.90
N GLN A 86 3.63 2.59 -6.84
CA GLN A 86 2.79 2.02 -7.89
C GLN A 86 2.91 2.80 -9.21
N VAL A 87 3.01 4.14 -9.13
CA VAL A 87 3.25 5.02 -10.29
C VAL A 87 4.67 4.86 -10.81
N ALA A 88 5.67 4.79 -9.94
CA ALA A 88 7.07 4.63 -10.32
C ALA A 88 7.34 3.26 -10.98
N ASP A 89 6.79 2.18 -10.43
CA ASP A 89 6.94 0.83 -10.99
C ASP A 89 6.25 0.72 -12.36
N LYS A 90 5.06 1.33 -12.50
CA LYS A 90 4.35 1.40 -13.78
C LYS A 90 5.14 2.22 -14.81
N LEU A 91 5.66 3.38 -14.43
CA LEU A 91 6.51 4.21 -15.30
C LEU A 91 7.79 3.49 -15.71
N ALA A 92 8.43 2.75 -14.79
CA ALA A 92 9.64 1.98 -15.09
C ALA A 92 9.35 0.84 -16.08
N LEU A 93 8.23 0.13 -15.93
CA LEU A 93 7.76 -0.88 -16.87
C LEU A 93 7.42 -0.27 -18.24
N ASP A 94 6.70 0.84 -18.27
CA ASP A 94 6.35 1.54 -19.50
C ASP A 94 7.61 2.07 -20.23
N LEU A 95 8.60 2.59 -19.50
CA LEU A 95 9.90 3.00 -20.04
C LEU A 95 10.71 1.82 -20.59
N SER A 96 10.70 0.68 -19.89
CA SER A 96 11.39 -0.52 -20.34
C SER A 96 10.76 -1.10 -21.61
N ASN A 97 9.43 -1.15 -21.67
CA ASN A 97 8.68 -1.58 -22.85
C ASN A 97 8.90 -0.61 -24.02
N ALA A 98 8.86 0.70 -23.77
CA ALA A 98 9.13 1.69 -24.80
C ALA A 98 10.56 1.58 -25.37
N LYS A 99 11.57 1.31 -24.53
CA LYS A 99 12.95 1.07 -25.00
C LYS A 99 13.06 -0.17 -25.88
N GLN A 100 12.37 -1.26 -25.52
CA GLN A 100 12.36 -2.47 -26.35
C GLN A 100 11.71 -2.26 -27.72
N VAL A 101 10.61 -1.50 -27.80
CA VAL A 101 9.95 -1.21 -29.09
C VAL A 101 10.87 -0.38 -30.00
N VAL A 102 11.56 0.62 -29.46
CA VAL A 102 12.52 1.45 -30.23
C VAL A 102 13.70 0.63 -30.75
N ASP A 103 14.22 -0.32 -29.96
CA ASP A 103 15.34 -1.17 -30.37
C ASP A 103 14.94 -2.17 -31.48
N VAL A 104 13.71 -2.70 -31.42
CA VAL A 104 13.16 -3.61 -32.45
C VAL A 104 12.97 -2.87 -33.78
N ASP A 105 12.39 -1.65 -33.74
CA ASP A 105 12.22 -0.84 -34.95
C ASP A 105 13.58 -0.45 -35.56
N ALA A 106 14.56 -0.04 -34.74
CA ALA A 106 15.88 0.36 -35.23
C ALA A 106 16.66 -0.80 -35.90
N GLN A 107 16.56 -2.02 -35.36
CA GLN A 107 17.17 -3.20 -35.98
C GLN A 107 16.50 -3.57 -37.32
N GLN A 108 15.19 -3.40 -37.42
CA GLN A 108 14.42 -3.75 -38.61
C GLN A 108 14.63 -2.72 -39.75
N PHE A 109 14.71 -1.43 -39.44
CA PHE A 109 15.16 -0.41 -40.40
C PHE A 109 16.59 -0.65 -40.90
N GLY A 110 17.49 -1.16 -40.04
CA GLY A 110 18.86 -1.48 -40.41
C GLY A 110 19.00 -2.69 -41.35
N SER A 111 18.09 -3.68 -41.26
CA SER A 111 18.10 -4.86 -42.15
C SER A 111 17.55 -4.55 -43.54
N ASP A 112 16.57 -3.65 -43.63
CA ASP A 112 15.92 -3.30 -44.90
C ASP A 112 16.83 -2.44 -45.79
N ILE A 113 17.66 -1.57 -45.20
CA ILE A 113 18.67 -0.79 -45.95
C ILE A 113 19.81 -1.68 -46.48
N ARG A 114 20.13 -2.79 -45.79
CA ARG A 114 21.25 -3.67 -46.18
C ARG A 114 20.85 -4.74 -47.22
N SER A 115 19.57 -4.79 -47.59
CA SER A 115 18.99 -5.77 -48.53
C SER A 115 18.55 -5.15 -49.87
N LEU A 116 18.84 -3.87 -50.11
CA LEU A 116 18.71 -3.16 -51.39
C LEU A 116 20.06 -3.08 -52.11
#